data_AF-A0A3M3R8T8-F1
#
_entry.id   AF-A0A3M3R8T8-F1
#
_cell.length_a   1.000
_cell.length_b   1.000
_cell.length_c   1.000
_cell.angle_alpha   90.00
_cell.angle_beta   90.00
_cell.angle_gamma   90.00
#
_symmetry.space_group_name_H-M   'P 1'
#
loop_
_entity.id
_entity.type
_entity.pdbx_description
1 polymer ?
#
loop_
_entity_poly.entity_id
_entity_poly.type
_entity_poly.pdbx_seq_one_letter_code
_entity_poly.pdbx_strand_id
1 'polypeptide(L)'
;MALAASGGPASGNFAEIIQELNVMLSINAGPFALALTHLLLLIALVTATLIEARFARRTRAKKTAVFSLFILGVVAARIAFVLTYFTQYSDAPWKALDIRDGGFLVWPGIAAVILGGLLIGWRHPEQRRALAFSMTAGLAIWLLGSWLLNSYQQGAPLPQTTLRTLYGEPVSVAEYRGKPVVINLWATWCPPCRREMPVLRDMQLEREDIVFVFVNQAESAQAVSDYLSRQQLVLSNSFLDPEGEFAREVGSAALPTTLFYSSDGRLTGSHMGEMSRASLTHYLDSQTGARSAVSGTSSHRD
;
A
#
# COMPACT_ATOMS: atom_id res chain seq x y z
N MET A 1 56.43 4.08 -5.84
CA MET A 1 55.65 4.69 -6.94
C MET A 1 55.49 3.64 -8.03
N ALA A 2 54.44 2.82 -7.94
CA ALA A 2 53.90 1.98 -9.01
C ALA A 2 52.54 1.45 -8.51
N LEU A 3 51.48 1.76 -9.26
CA LEU A 3 50.08 1.50 -8.93
C LEU A 3 49.75 0.01 -9.09
N ALA A 4 49.07 -0.56 -8.09
CA ALA A 4 48.29 -1.78 -8.25
C ALA A 4 46.82 -1.39 -8.45
N ALA A 5 46.25 -1.83 -9.56
CA ALA A 5 44.87 -1.61 -9.95
C ALA A 5 43.90 -2.30 -8.99
N SER A 6 42.91 -1.57 -8.48
CA SER A 6 41.80 -2.11 -7.69
C SER A 6 40.46 -1.89 -8.38
N GLY A 7 39.71 -2.99 -8.53
CA GLY A 7 38.25 -3.04 -8.46
C GLY A 7 37.46 -2.47 -9.63
N GLY A 8 37.19 -3.31 -10.63
CA GLY A 8 36.09 -3.08 -11.59
C GLY A 8 34.71 -3.20 -10.93
N PRO A 9 33.67 -2.62 -11.54
CA PRO A 9 32.32 -2.54 -10.97
C PRO A 9 31.62 -3.89 -10.95
N ALA A 10 30.84 -4.09 -9.88
CA ALA A 10 30.05 -5.27 -9.57
C ALA A 10 29.20 -5.75 -10.77
N SER A 11 29.47 -6.97 -11.21
CA SER A 11 28.58 -7.75 -12.05
C SER A 11 27.39 -8.25 -11.21
N GLY A 12 26.40 -7.41 -10.98
CA GLY A 12 25.11 -7.84 -10.43
C GLY A 12 24.45 -8.81 -11.38
N ASN A 13 24.12 -10.00 -10.91
CA ASN A 13 23.53 -11.05 -11.73
C ASN A 13 22.14 -10.56 -12.19
N PHE A 14 21.78 -10.70 -13.47
CA PHE A 14 20.46 -10.25 -13.96
C PHE A 14 19.32 -10.93 -13.17
N ALA A 15 19.56 -12.15 -12.68
CA ALA A 15 18.66 -12.85 -11.77
C ALA A 15 18.50 -12.16 -10.39
N GLU A 16 19.58 -11.60 -9.81
CA GLU A 16 19.50 -10.82 -8.56
C GLU A 16 18.76 -9.51 -8.78
N ILE A 17 18.96 -8.84 -9.91
CA ILE A 17 18.24 -7.60 -10.26
C ILE A 17 16.74 -7.89 -10.42
N ILE A 18 16.38 -9.02 -11.04
CA ILE A 18 14.98 -9.45 -11.17
C ILE A 18 14.40 -9.89 -9.81
N GLN A 19 15.20 -10.50 -8.93
CA GLN A 19 14.78 -10.87 -7.57
C GLN A 19 14.58 -9.64 -6.66
N GLU A 20 15.47 -8.66 -6.74
CA GLU A 20 15.36 -7.34 -6.08
C GLU A 20 14.12 -6.58 -6.60
N LEU A 21 13.86 -6.61 -7.91
CA LEU A 21 12.65 -6.04 -8.51
C LEU A 21 11.36 -6.79 -8.11
N ASN A 22 11.45 -8.07 -7.77
CA ASN A 22 10.30 -8.94 -7.52
C ASN A 22 9.51 -8.58 -6.26
N VAL A 23 10.11 -7.85 -5.32
CA VAL A 23 9.48 -7.51 -4.03
C VAL A 23 9.55 -6.01 -3.69
N MET A 24 9.95 -5.14 -4.63
CA MET A 24 9.94 -3.70 -4.37
C MET A 24 8.52 -3.19 -4.14
N LEU A 25 8.18 -2.88 -2.88
CA LEU A 25 6.92 -2.25 -2.51
C LEU A 25 6.99 -0.71 -2.65
N SER A 26 8.19 -0.16 -2.52
CA SER A 26 8.43 1.28 -2.52
C SER A 26 9.80 1.66 -3.06
N ILE A 27 9.90 2.91 -3.52
CA ILE A 27 11.16 3.52 -3.96
C ILE A 27 11.41 4.79 -3.13
N ASN A 28 12.67 4.97 -2.72
CA ASN A 28 13.14 6.20 -2.08
C ASN A 28 13.47 7.26 -3.13
N ALA A 29 12.79 8.40 -3.06
CA ALA A 29 13.06 9.61 -3.82
C ALA A 29 13.56 10.70 -2.86
N GLY A 30 14.85 10.65 -2.53
CA GLY A 30 15.45 11.55 -1.53
C GLY A 30 14.87 11.26 -0.13
N PRO A 31 14.37 12.28 0.61
CA PRO A 31 13.81 12.07 1.95
C PRO A 31 12.41 11.46 1.94
N PHE A 32 11.82 11.21 0.77
CA PHE A 32 10.45 10.69 0.63
C PHE A 32 10.45 9.29 0.03
N ALA A 33 9.75 8.36 0.68
CA ALA A 33 9.44 7.07 0.08
C ALA A 33 8.06 7.13 -0.57
N LEU A 34 7.94 6.58 -1.78
CA LEU A 34 6.68 6.46 -2.50
C LEU A 34 6.41 4.99 -2.81
N ALA A 35 5.20 4.53 -2.50
CA ALA A 35 4.73 3.23 -2.94
C ALA A 35 4.62 3.20 -4.48
N LEU A 36 5.00 2.08 -5.10
CA LEU A 36 4.99 1.93 -6.56
C LEU A 36 3.60 2.18 -7.17
N THR A 37 2.54 1.81 -6.45
CA THR A 37 1.15 2.04 -6.85
C THR A 37 0.82 3.53 -7.00
N HIS A 38 1.31 4.37 -6.10
CA HIS A 38 1.12 5.83 -6.17
C HIS A 38 1.92 6.44 -7.32
N LEU A 39 3.15 5.98 -7.53
CA LEU A 39 3.97 6.42 -8.66
C LEU A 39 3.29 6.10 -10.00
N LEU A 40 2.76 4.89 -10.14
CA LEU A 40 2.02 4.48 -11.33
C LEU A 40 0.78 5.36 -11.57
N LEU A 41 0.03 5.68 -10.52
CA LEU A 41 -1.14 6.56 -10.62
C LEU A 41 -0.74 7.97 -11.09
N LEU A 42 0.35 8.52 -10.54
CA LEU A 42 0.87 9.83 -10.96
C LEU A 42 1.34 9.81 -12.42
N ILE A 43 2.06 8.76 -12.85
CA ILE A 43 2.50 8.60 -14.25
C ILE A 43 1.30 8.51 -15.20
N ALA A 44 0.27 7.72 -14.85
CA ALA A 44 -0.95 7.61 -15.63
C ALA A 44 -1.67 8.97 -15.75
N LEU A 45 -1.79 9.72 -14.65
CA LEU A 45 -2.43 11.03 -14.62
C LEU A 45 -1.65 12.08 -15.45
N VAL A 46 -0.32 12.16 -15.27
CA VAL A 46 0.53 13.06 -16.04
C VAL A 46 0.47 12.73 -17.53
N THR A 47 0.54 11.44 -17.89
CA THR A 47 0.45 11.03 -19.30
C THR A 47 -0.92 11.37 -19.89
N ALA A 48 -2.02 11.08 -19.19
CA ALA A 48 -3.36 11.41 -19.63
C ALA A 48 -3.55 12.92 -19.83
N THR A 49 -3.10 13.74 -18.88
CA THR A 49 -3.19 15.21 -18.97
C THR A 49 -2.33 15.78 -20.11
N LEU A 50 -1.14 15.22 -20.36
CA LEU A 50 -0.30 15.61 -21.50
C LEU A 50 -0.93 15.22 -22.85
N ILE A 51 -1.52 14.03 -22.94
CA ILE A 51 -2.28 13.59 -24.13
C ILE A 51 -3.45 14.54 -24.39
N GLU A 52 -4.24 14.85 -23.35
CA GLU A 52 -5.36 15.79 -23.45
C GLU A 52 -4.88 17.17 -23.89
N ALA A 53 -3.82 17.72 -23.29
CA ALA A 53 -3.27 19.02 -23.64
C ALA A 53 -2.78 19.06 -25.10
N ARG A 54 -2.17 17.98 -25.60
CA ARG A 54 -1.71 17.89 -26.99
C ARG A 54 -2.88 17.84 -27.98
N PHE A 55 -3.98 17.20 -27.61
CA PHE A 55 -5.20 17.15 -28.42
C PHE A 55 -6.03 18.43 -28.34
N ALA A 56 -6.06 19.09 -27.18
CA ALA A 56 -6.72 20.37 -26.94
C ALA A 56 -6.16 21.47 -27.84
N ARG A 57 -4.83 21.50 -28.05
CA ARG A 57 -4.17 22.41 -29.01
C ARG A 57 -4.67 22.26 -30.45
N ARG A 58 -5.15 21.07 -30.83
CA ARG A 58 -5.70 20.79 -32.17
C ARG A 58 -7.19 21.07 -32.29
N THR A 59 -7.91 21.18 -31.17
CA THR A 59 -9.39 21.20 -31.12
C THR A 59 -9.99 22.51 -30.60
N ARG A 60 -9.18 23.57 -30.41
CA ARG A 60 -9.57 24.88 -29.82
C ARG A 60 -10.16 24.80 -28.40
N ALA A 61 -9.96 23.69 -27.70
CA ALA A 61 -10.38 23.55 -26.31
C ALA A 61 -9.58 24.51 -25.41
N LYS A 62 -10.27 25.29 -24.57
CA LYS A 62 -9.66 26.33 -23.73
C LYS A 62 -9.06 25.80 -22.41
N LYS A 63 -9.50 24.63 -21.95
CA LYS A 63 -9.10 24.02 -20.66
C LYS A 63 -9.01 22.50 -20.79
N THR A 64 -8.11 21.90 -20.03
CA THR A 64 -8.03 20.44 -19.81
C THR A 64 -8.96 20.05 -18.66
N ALA A 65 -9.59 18.87 -18.76
CA ALA A 65 -10.57 18.38 -17.80
C ALA A 65 -10.05 17.19 -16.98
N VAL A 66 -9.09 16.40 -17.48
CA VAL A 66 -8.64 15.15 -16.85
C VAL A 66 -8.17 15.37 -15.41
N PHE A 67 -7.37 16.41 -15.16
CA PHE A 67 -6.89 16.69 -13.80
C PHE A 67 -8.04 17.06 -12.85
N SER A 68 -9.00 17.86 -13.30
CA SER A 68 -10.15 18.26 -12.48
C SER A 68 -11.07 17.08 -12.19
N LEU A 69 -11.26 16.19 -13.16
CA LEU A 69 -12.01 14.95 -12.98
C LEU A 69 -11.31 14.00 -12.00
N PHE A 70 -9.98 13.90 -12.05
CA PHE A 70 -9.21 13.15 -11.07
C PHE A 70 -9.45 13.66 -9.64
N ILE A 71 -9.34 14.97 -9.42
CA ILE A 71 -9.62 15.58 -8.11
C ILE A 71 -11.06 15.30 -7.67
N LEU A 72 -12.04 15.45 -8.57
CA LEU A 72 -13.44 15.10 -8.29
C LEU A 72 -13.60 13.65 -7.83
N GLY A 73 -12.95 12.71 -8.52
CA GLY A 73 -12.96 11.29 -8.17
C GLY A 73 -12.37 11.01 -6.79
N VAL A 74 -11.18 11.58 -6.49
CA VAL A 74 -10.51 11.43 -5.19
C VAL A 74 -11.37 11.99 -4.06
N VAL A 75 -11.94 13.17 -4.24
CA VAL A 75 -12.83 13.80 -3.23
C VAL A 75 -14.09 12.97 -3.02
N ALA A 76 -14.74 12.51 -4.09
CA ALA A 76 -15.93 11.66 -3.98
C ALA A 76 -15.63 10.32 -3.29
N ALA A 77 -14.51 9.68 -3.64
CA ALA A 77 -14.05 8.45 -3.02
C ALA A 77 -13.79 8.62 -1.50
N ARG A 78 -13.16 9.74 -1.11
CA ARG A 78 -12.89 10.04 0.30
C ARG A 78 -14.17 10.34 1.08
N ILE A 79 -15.06 11.18 0.53
CA ILE A 79 -16.33 11.51 1.19
C ILE A 79 -17.15 10.23 1.41
N ALA A 80 -17.27 9.37 0.40
CA ALA A 80 -18.02 8.13 0.52
C ALA A 80 -17.41 7.20 1.59
N PHE A 81 -16.08 7.10 1.67
CA PHE A 81 -15.40 6.32 2.70
C PHE A 81 -15.71 6.86 4.10
N VAL A 82 -15.55 8.16 4.32
CA VAL A 82 -15.82 8.80 5.62
C VAL A 82 -17.28 8.62 6.03
N LEU A 83 -18.23 8.71 5.10
CA LEU A 83 -19.64 8.47 5.39
C LEU A 83 -19.93 7.00 5.77
N THR A 84 -19.25 6.06 5.12
CA THR A 84 -19.44 4.62 5.37
C THR A 84 -18.87 4.20 6.73
N TYR A 85 -17.71 4.75 7.10
CA TYR A 85 -17.02 4.46 8.37
C TYR A 85 -17.19 5.58 9.39
N PHE A 86 -18.27 6.35 9.31
CA PHE A 86 -18.48 7.55 10.12
C PHE A 86 -18.37 7.30 11.63
N THR A 87 -18.84 6.14 12.08
CA THR A 87 -18.76 5.70 13.49
C THR A 87 -17.34 5.60 14.02
N GLN A 88 -16.35 5.42 13.15
CA GLN A 88 -14.94 5.35 13.54
C GLN A 88 -14.27 6.72 13.60
N TYR A 89 -14.90 7.74 13.01
CA TYR A 89 -14.43 9.13 13.03
C TYR A 89 -15.21 10.00 14.03
N SER A 90 -16.29 9.50 14.64
CA SER A 90 -17.16 10.29 15.52
C SER A 90 -16.41 10.92 16.70
N ASP A 91 -15.42 10.21 17.24
CA ASP A 91 -14.66 10.66 18.42
C ASP A 91 -13.62 11.74 18.07
N ALA A 92 -13.21 11.79 16.80
CA ALA A 92 -12.25 12.78 16.30
C ALA A 92 -12.52 13.13 14.83
N PRO A 93 -13.55 13.96 14.54
CA PRO A 93 -13.99 14.22 13.17
C PRO A 93 -12.93 14.87 12.27
N TRP A 94 -11.99 15.62 12.86
CA TRP A 94 -10.87 16.20 12.10
C TRP A 94 -9.97 15.13 11.47
N LYS A 95 -9.92 13.91 12.01
CA LYS A 95 -9.15 12.80 11.42
C LYS A 95 -9.70 12.38 10.06
N ALA A 96 -10.97 12.67 9.78
CA ALA A 96 -11.55 12.41 8.46
C ALA A 96 -10.87 13.23 7.34
N LEU A 97 -10.28 14.38 7.68
CA LEU A 97 -9.51 15.20 6.74
C LEU A 97 -8.09 14.68 6.50
N ASP A 98 -7.58 13.77 7.34
CA ASP A 98 -6.26 13.19 7.14
C ASP A 98 -6.32 12.09 6.08
N ILE A 99 -5.89 12.44 4.87
CA ILE A 99 -5.88 11.56 3.71
C ILE A 99 -4.76 10.49 3.80
N ARG A 100 -3.81 10.67 4.72
CA ARG A 100 -2.67 9.76 4.88
C ARG A 100 -3.06 8.38 5.40
N ASP A 101 -4.25 8.25 5.97
CA ASP A 101 -4.78 6.97 6.45
C ASP A 101 -5.12 5.98 5.31
N GLY A 102 -5.13 6.43 4.04
CA GLY A 102 -5.41 5.61 2.86
C GLY A 102 -6.88 5.20 2.70
N GLY A 103 -7.80 5.79 3.46
CA GLY A 103 -9.22 5.42 3.43
C GLY A 103 -9.97 5.98 2.22
N PHE A 104 -10.24 5.14 1.21
CA PHE A 104 -10.98 5.52 0.01
C PHE A 104 -11.92 4.42 -0.47
N LEU A 105 -13.13 4.81 -0.91
CA LEU A 105 -14.02 3.92 -1.66
C LEU A 105 -13.89 4.21 -3.15
N VAL A 106 -13.29 3.28 -3.88
CA VAL A 106 -12.93 3.44 -5.29
C VAL A 106 -14.17 3.64 -6.17
N TRP A 107 -15.23 2.86 -5.95
CA TRP A 107 -16.42 2.85 -6.82
C TRP A 107 -17.16 4.21 -6.89
N PRO A 108 -17.46 4.90 -5.78
CA PRO A 108 -17.99 6.25 -5.81
C PRO A 108 -17.11 7.25 -6.58
N GLY A 109 -15.78 7.14 -6.45
CA GLY A 109 -14.84 7.96 -7.20
C GLY A 109 -14.93 7.73 -8.70
N ILE A 110 -14.96 6.47 -9.14
CA ILE A 110 -15.14 6.09 -10.55
C ILE A 110 -16.47 6.63 -11.08
N ALA A 111 -17.56 6.46 -10.35
CA ALA A 111 -18.88 6.96 -10.73
C ALA A 111 -18.87 8.49 -10.92
N ALA A 112 -18.24 9.24 -10.01
CA ALA A 112 -18.11 10.69 -10.11
C ALA A 112 -17.30 11.12 -11.34
N VAL A 113 -16.20 10.42 -11.65
CA VAL A 113 -15.37 10.67 -12.84
C VAL A 113 -16.16 10.42 -14.13
N ILE A 114 -16.91 9.31 -14.21
CA ILE A 114 -17.72 8.96 -15.37
C ILE A 114 -18.81 10.02 -15.58
N LEU A 115 -19.57 10.36 -14.54
CA LEU A 115 -20.62 11.37 -14.62
C LEU A 115 -20.07 12.75 -14.99
N GLY A 116 -18.97 13.17 -14.36
CA GLY A 116 -18.29 14.43 -14.67
C GLY A 116 -17.79 14.47 -16.12
N GLY A 117 -17.17 13.38 -16.60
CA GLY A 117 -16.69 13.26 -17.97
C GLY A 117 -17.81 13.30 -19.00
N LEU A 118 -18.93 12.61 -18.73
CA LEU A 118 -20.13 12.66 -19.57
C LEU A 118 -20.74 14.05 -19.62
N LEU A 119 -20.83 14.76 -18.49
CA LEU A 119 -21.35 16.12 -18.42
C LEU A 119 -20.47 17.12 -19.19
N ILE A 120 -19.15 17.03 -19.04
CA ILE A 120 -18.20 17.88 -19.78
C ILE A 120 -18.28 17.56 -21.27
N GLY A 121 -18.28 16.29 -21.65
CA GLY A 121 -18.44 15.87 -23.03
C GLY A 121 -19.77 16.34 -23.62
N TRP A 122 -20.86 16.30 -22.85
CA TRP A 122 -22.16 16.78 -23.31
C TRP A 122 -22.16 18.29 -23.56
N ARG A 123 -21.61 19.08 -22.64
CA ARG A 123 -21.51 20.56 -22.74
C ARG A 123 -20.50 21.06 -23.77
N HIS A 124 -19.44 20.29 -24.02
CA HIS A 124 -18.32 20.66 -24.89
C HIS A 124 -18.04 19.55 -25.92
N PRO A 125 -18.84 19.45 -27.00
CA PRO A 125 -18.68 18.43 -28.03
C PRO A 125 -17.28 18.39 -28.66
N GLU A 126 -16.61 19.54 -28.75
CA GLU A 126 -15.26 19.70 -29.26
C GLU A 126 -14.19 18.98 -28.42
N GLN A 127 -14.48 18.73 -27.14
CA GLN A 127 -13.56 18.08 -26.19
C GLN A 127 -13.76 16.56 -26.11
N ARG A 128 -14.89 16.01 -26.59
CA ARG A 128 -15.25 14.60 -26.40
C ARG A 128 -14.16 13.62 -26.83
N ARG A 129 -13.59 13.81 -28.02
CA ARG A 129 -12.54 12.93 -28.55
C ARG A 129 -11.26 13.04 -27.70
N ALA A 130 -10.83 14.26 -27.40
CA ALA A 130 -9.64 14.51 -26.57
C ALA A 130 -9.77 13.87 -25.18
N LEU A 131 -10.93 14.06 -24.55
CA LEU A 131 -11.24 13.53 -23.23
C LEU A 131 -11.33 12.00 -23.25
N ALA A 132 -12.05 11.41 -24.21
CA ALA A 132 -12.18 9.96 -24.32
C ALA A 132 -10.81 9.28 -24.55
N PHE A 133 -9.98 9.79 -25.47
CA PHE A 133 -8.66 9.21 -25.72
C PHE A 133 -7.72 9.34 -24.53
N SER A 134 -7.68 10.50 -23.87
CA SER A 134 -6.81 10.71 -22.70
C SER A 134 -7.24 9.87 -21.50
N MET A 135 -8.54 9.79 -21.20
CA MET A 135 -9.07 8.95 -20.13
C MET A 135 -8.83 7.46 -20.41
N THR A 136 -9.05 7.01 -21.65
CA THR A 136 -8.80 5.61 -22.04
C THR A 136 -7.33 5.27 -21.94
N ALA A 137 -6.43 6.15 -22.41
CA ALA A 137 -4.99 5.95 -22.31
C ALA A 137 -4.52 5.92 -20.84
N GLY A 138 -4.98 6.88 -20.02
CA GLY A 138 -4.66 6.91 -18.59
C GLY A 138 -5.14 5.66 -17.85
N LEU A 139 -6.39 5.25 -18.10
CA LEU A 139 -6.96 4.03 -17.53
C LEU A 139 -6.19 2.78 -17.98
N ALA A 140 -5.83 2.69 -19.26
CA ALA A 140 -5.08 1.56 -19.79
C ALA A 140 -3.68 1.47 -19.16
N ILE A 141 -2.96 2.60 -19.04
CA ILE A 141 -1.65 2.65 -18.37
C ILE A 141 -1.80 2.20 -16.91
N TRP A 142 -2.80 2.72 -16.20
CA TRP A 142 -3.02 2.37 -14.81
C TRP A 142 -3.42 0.90 -14.62
N LEU A 143 -4.34 0.36 -15.43
CA LEU A 143 -4.78 -1.03 -15.33
C LEU A 143 -3.66 -2.01 -15.73
N LEU A 144 -2.97 -1.76 -16.83
CA LEU A 144 -1.87 -2.63 -17.27
C LEU A 144 -0.70 -2.57 -16.30
N GLY A 145 -0.34 -1.38 -15.82
CA GLY A 145 0.70 -1.23 -14.81
C GLY A 145 0.33 -1.86 -13.48
N SER A 146 -0.93 -1.73 -13.05
CA SER A 146 -1.41 -2.33 -11.80
C SER A 146 -1.44 -3.85 -11.93
N TRP A 147 -1.93 -4.37 -13.05
CA TRP A 147 -1.91 -5.80 -13.34
C TRP A 147 -0.48 -6.36 -13.35
N LEU A 148 0.46 -5.67 -14.00
CA LEU A 148 1.86 -6.06 -14.03
C LEU A 148 2.47 -6.07 -12.62
N LEU A 149 2.33 -4.96 -11.89
CA LEU A 149 2.86 -4.83 -10.52
C LEU A 149 2.26 -5.87 -9.57
N ASN A 150 0.95 -6.08 -9.68
CA ASN A 150 0.22 -7.05 -8.89
C ASN A 150 0.64 -8.49 -9.21
N SER A 151 0.93 -8.79 -10.48
CA SER A 151 1.42 -10.12 -10.88
C SER A 151 2.80 -10.43 -10.33
N TYR A 152 3.61 -9.41 -10.04
CA TYR A 152 4.91 -9.55 -9.38
C TYR A 152 4.79 -9.63 -7.85
N GLN A 153 3.94 -8.80 -7.23
CA GLN A 153 3.84 -8.71 -5.77
C GLN A 153 2.89 -9.75 -5.14
N GLN A 154 1.80 -10.12 -5.82
CA GLN A 154 0.84 -11.07 -5.24
C GLN A 154 1.39 -12.48 -5.24
N GLY A 155 1.15 -13.17 -4.13
CA GLY A 155 1.58 -14.55 -3.96
C GLY A 155 3.02 -14.71 -3.49
N ALA A 156 3.73 -13.60 -3.21
CA ALA A 156 5.03 -13.65 -2.55
C ALA A 156 4.89 -14.45 -1.23
N PRO A 157 5.76 -15.44 -0.98
CA PRO A 157 5.65 -16.27 0.21
C PRO A 157 5.93 -15.44 1.47
N LEU A 158 5.52 -15.97 2.62
CA LEU A 158 5.97 -15.46 3.91
C LEU A 158 7.51 -15.41 3.95
N PRO A 159 8.10 -14.30 4.43
CA PRO A 159 9.55 -14.14 4.53
C PRO A 159 10.19 -15.26 5.33
N GLN A 160 11.37 -15.70 4.91
CA GLN A 160 12.14 -16.73 5.61
C GLN A 160 13.18 -16.14 6.55
N THR A 161 13.41 -14.83 6.52
CA THR A 161 14.31 -14.13 7.45
C THR A 161 13.96 -14.46 8.89
N THR A 162 14.99 -14.83 9.65
CA THR A 162 14.89 -15.08 11.08
C THR A 162 14.92 -13.74 11.81
N LEU A 163 13.86 -13.47 12.57
CA LEU A 163 13.77 -12.33 13.47
C LEU A 163 14.23 -12.73 14.86
N ARG A 164 14.28 -11.75 15.77
CA ARG A 164 14.55 -11.99 17.20
C ARG A 164 13.39 -11.56 18.06
N THR A 165 13.07 -12.33 19.10
CA THR A 165 12.18 -11.87 20.16
C THR A 165 12.84 -10.78 21.01
N LEU A 166 12.07 -10.09 21.85
CA LEU A 166 12.63 -9.14 22.83
C LEU A 166 13.59 -9.78 23.84
N TYR A 167 13.57 -11.11 23.97
CA TYR A 167 14.49 -11.87 24.82
C TYR A 167 15.72 -12.39 24.07
N GLY A 168 15.83 -12.13 22.76
CA GLY A 168 16.97 -12.52 21.92
C GLY A 168 16.82 -13.86 21.20
N GLU A 169 15.77 -14.63 21.51
CA GLU A 169 15.48 -15.91 20.86
C GLU A 169 15.16 -15.75 19.37
N PRO A 170 15.67 -16.61 18.48
CA PRO A 170 15.33 -16.59 17.07
C PRO A 170 13.87 -17.01 16.85
N VAL A 171 13.19 -16.38 15.89
CA VAL A 171 11.80 -16.70 15.51
C VAL A 171 11.59 -16.46 14.01
N SER A 172 10.81 -17.31 13.36
CA SER A 172 10.43 -17.11 11.96
C SER A 172 8.95 -16.80 11.81
N VAL A 173 8.61 -15.81 10.98
CA VAL A 173 7.20 -15.53 10.66
C VAL A 173 6.55 -16.64 9.82
N ALA A 174 7.35 -17.50 9.18
CA ALA A 174 6.87 -18.64 8.42
C ALA A 174 6.13 -19.67 9.31
N GLU A 175 6.39 -19.66 10.63
CA GLU A 175 5.72 -20.51 11.61
C GLU A 175 4.22 -20.20 11.76
N TYR A 176 3.78 -19.00 11.37
CA TYR A 176 2.38 -18.59 11.44
C TYR A 176 1.54 -19.03 10.24
N ARG A 177 2.12 -19.81 9.31
CA ARG A 177 1.38 -20.39 8.19
C ARG A 177 0.20 -21.23 8.73
N GLY A 178 -0.93 -21.14 8.04
CA GLY A 178 -2.20 -21.75 8.45
C GLY A 178 -3.21 -20.72 8.96
N LYS A 179 -2.77 -19.53 9.37
CA LYS A 179 -3.64 -18.39 9.72
C LYS A 179 -3.32 -17.17 8.85
N PRO A 180 -4.29 -16.28 8.57
CA PRO A 180 -3.98 -14.96 8.05
C PRO A 180 -2.99 -14.25 8.98
N VAL A 181 -2.00 -13.54 8.40
CA VAL A 181 -0.97 -12.83 9.16
C VAL A 181 -0.93 -11.37 8.72
N VAL A 182 -0.97 -10.45 9.68
CA VAL A 182 -0.73 -9.02 9.48
C VAL A 182 0.63 -8.70 10.08
N ILE A 183 1.58 -8.26 9.26
CA ILE A 183 2.92 -7.90 9.69
C ILE A 183 3.08 -6.39 9.61
N ASN A 184 3.32 -5.72 10.73
CA ASN A 184 3.55 -4.28 10.80
C ASN A 184 5.04 -4.00 11.08
N LEU A 185 5.68 -3.29 10.17
CA LEU A 185 7.04 -2.80 10.29
C LEU A 185 7.01 -1.42 10.92
N TRP A 186 7.68 -1.25 12.06
CA TRP A 186 7.60 -0.02 12.86
C TRP A 186 8.91 0.32 13.57
N ALA A 187 8.96 1.51 14.18
CA ALA A 187 10.05 1.93 15.04
C ALA A 187 9.57 2.92 16.13
N THR A 188 10.25 2.96 17.28
CA THR A 188 9.88 3.84 18.40
C THR A 188 10.13 5.32 18.08
N TRP A 189 11.07 5.62 17.20
CA TRP A 189 11.37 6.97 16.73
C TRP A 189 10.44 7.45 15.60
N CYS A 190 9.64 6.56 15.01
CA CYS A 190 8.76 6.85 13.88
C CYS A 190 7.41 7.43 14.36
N PRO A 191 7.13 8.74 14.18
CA PRO A 191 5.90 9.34 14.68
C PRO A 191 4.59 8.75 14.12
N PRO A 192 4.45 8.44 12.82
CA PRO A 192 3.24 7.77 12.32
C PRO A 192 3.06 6.38 12.91
N CYS A 193 4.13 5.59 13.03
CA CYS A 193 4.10 4.28 13.67
C CYS A 193 3.50 4.37 15.08
N ARG A 194 4.00 5.30 15.90
CA ARG A 194 3.50 5.52 17.28
C ARG A 194 2.00 5.83 17.34
N ARG A 195 1.44 6.50 16.32
CA ARG A 195 0.00 6.85 16.28
C ARG A 195 -0.89 5.68 15.90
N GLU A 196 -0.41 4.74 15.08
CA GLU A 196 -1.17 3.55 14.69
C GLU A 196 -1.05 2.38 15.68
N MET A 197 0.01 2.32 16.52
CA MET A 197 0.21 1.21 17.46
C MET A 197 -1.02 0.89 18.33
N PRO A 198 -1.74 1.86 18.92
CA PRO A 198 -2.95 1.56 19.71
C PRO A 198 -4.07 0.93 18.85
N VAL A 199 -4.20 1.34 17.59
CA VAL A 199 -5.20 0.79 16.66
C VAL A 199 -4.90 -0.66 16.36
N LEU A 200 -3.64 -0.98 16.04
CA LEU A 200 -3.20 -2.35 15.77
C LEU A 200 -3.29 -3.23 17.02
N ARG A 201 -2.94 -2.69 18.20
CA ARG A 201 -3.09 -3.37 19.48
C ARG A 201 -4.54 -3.73 19.77
N ASP A 202 -5.49 -2.84 19.49
CA ASP A 202 -6.91 -3.15 19.72
C ASP A 202 -7.39 -4.19 18.71
N MET A 203 -6.98 -4.08 17.44
CA MET A 203 -7.36 -5.03 16.39
C MET A 203 -6.85 -6.46 16.65
N GLN A 204 -5.65 -6.65 17.19
CA GLN A 204 -5.20 -8.00 17.58
C GLN A 204 -6.06 -8.63 18.68
N LEU A 205 -6.71 -7.83 19.54
CA LEU A 205 -7.59 -8.34 20.60
C LEU A 205 -8.98 -8.64 20.05
N GLU A 206 -9.45 -7.87 19.07
CA GLU A 206 -10.76 -8.06 18.43
C GLU A 206 -10.76 -9.19 17.39
N ARG A 207 -9.60 -9.54 16.81
CA ARG A 207 -9.47 -10.47 15.67
C ARG A 207 -8.53 -11.64 15.98
N GLU A 208 -8.98 -12.55 16.85
CA GLU A 208 -8.25 -13.78 17.20
C GLU A 208 -8.06 -14.75 16.02
N ASP A 209 -8.84 -14.57 14.95
CA ASP A 209 -8.73 -15.32 13.70
C ASP A 209 -7.51 -14.89 12.84
N ILE A 210 -6.83 -13.80 13.22
CA ILE A 210 -5.69 -13.22 12.51
C ILE A 210 -4.48 -13.12 13.44
N VAL A 211 -3.30 -13.49 12.95
CA VAL A 211 -2.05 -13.30 13.68
C VAL A 211 -1.49 -11.91 13.37
N PHE A 212 -1.29 -11.08 14.40
CA PHE A 212 -0.59 -9.80 14.26
C PHE A 212 0.87 -9.96 14.69
N VAL A 213 1.79 -9.51 13.84
CA VAL A 213 3.24 -9.53 14.06
C VAL A 213 3.78 -8.11 13.96
N PHE A 214 4.52 -7.67 14.97
CA PHE A 214 5.07 -6.32 15.07
C PHE A 214 6.58 -6.40 14.98
N VAL A 215 7.13 -6.03 13.82
CA VAL A 215 8.57 -6.13 13.53
C VAL A 215 9.19 -4.74 13.69
N ASN A 216 9.89 -4.56 14.80
CA ASN A 216 10.63 -3.34 15.07
C ASN A 216 11.93 -3.29 14.25
N GLN A 217 12.25 -2.14 13.69
CA GLN A 217 13.31 -1.96 12.70
C GLN A 217 14.51 -1.20 13.27
N ALA A 218 15.69 -1.83 13.24
CA ALA A 218 16.97 -1.23 13.58
C ALA A 218 17.06 -0.60 14.98
N GLU A 219 16.42 -1.21 15.99
CA GLU A 219 16.55 -0.79 17.40
C GLU A 219 16.91 -1.97 18.33
N SER A 220 17.44 -1.65 19.51
CA SER A 220 17.76 -2.64 20.53
C SER A 220 16.50 -3.13 21.26
N ALA A 221 16.54 -4.36 21.77
CA ALA A 221 15.47 -4.93 22.60
C ALA A 221 15.10 -4.03 23.78
N GLN A 222 16.09 -3.40 24.42
CA GLN A 222 15.89 -2.50 25.55
C GLN A 222 15.07 -1.26 25.15
N ALA A 223 15.44 -0.59 24.05
CA ALA A 223 14.73 0.60 23.59
C ALA A 223 13.26 0.30 23.26
N VAL A 224 13.01 -0.85 22.61
CA VAL A 224 11.66 -1.30 22.27
C VAL A 224 10.87 -1.66 23.53
N SER A 225 11.44 -2.45 24.43
CA SER A 225 10.80 -2.84 25.69
C SER A 225 10.45 -1.63 26.57
N ASP A 226 11.34 -0.66 26.69
CA ASP A 226 11.12 0.59 27.43
C ASP A 226 10.02 1.44 26.80
N TYR A 227 9.93 1.47 25.46
CA TYR A 227 8.85 2.16 24.77
C TYR A 227 7.50 1.45 25.02
N LEU A 228 7.42 0.15 24.78
CA LEU A 228 6.18 -0.63 24.97
C LEU A 228 5.67 -0.55 26.40
N SER A 229 6.56 -0.66 27.38
CA SER A 229 6.22 -0.54 28.81
C SER A 229 5.69 0.85 29.16
N ARG A 230 6.38 1.91 28.72
CA ARG A 230 5.95 3.30 28.98
C ARG A 230 4.62 3.64 28.32
N GLN A 231 4.33 3.06 27.15
CA GLN A 231 3.09 3.28 26.43
C GLN A 231 1.99 2.28 26.80
N GLN A 232 2.26 1.33 27.70
CA GLN A 232 1.34 0.26 28.09
C GLN A 232 0.79 -0.50 26.88
N LEU A 233 1.66 -0.75 25.89
CA LEU A 233 1.34 -1.49 24.68
C LEU A 233 1.71 -2.96 24.87
N VAL A 234 0.71 -3.81 25.07
CA VAL A 234 0.87 -5.27 25.10
C VAL A 234 0.67 -5.81 23.69
N LEU A 235 1.73 -6.32 23.08
CA LEU A 235 1.73 -6.86 21.72
C LEU A 235 2.12 -8.33 21.78
N SER A 236 1.32 -9.22 21.19
CA SER A 236 1.52 -10.66 21.32
C SER A 236 2.81 -11.14 20.64
N ASN A 237 3.11 -10.65 19.43
CA ASN A 237 4.26 -11.07 18.64
C ASN A 237 5.14 -9.85 18.32
N SER A 238 5.89 -9.35 19.31
CA SER A 238 6.83 -8.24 19.13
C SER A 238 8.24 -8.76 18.84
N PHE A 239 8.71 -8.51 17.63
CA PHE A 239 10.01 -8.98 17.13
C PHE A 239 10.92 -7.83 16.72
N LEU A 240 12.20 -8.14 16.60
CA LEU A 240 13.28 -7.23 16.25
C LEU A 240 13.90 -7.68 14.93
N ASP A 241 14.14 -6.70 14.06
CA ASP A 241 14.93 -6.78 12.84
C ASP A 241 16.10 -5.78 12.96
N PRO A 242 17.15 -6.11 13.74
CA PRO A 242 18.22 -5.17 14.06
C PRO A 242 19.02 -4.74 12.82
N GLU A 243 19.21 -5.67 11.88
CA GLU A 243 19.98 -5.47 10.66
C GLU A 243 19.12 -5.00 9.46
N GLY A 244 17.80 -4.88 9.64
CA GLY A 244 16.86 -4.50 8.58
C GLY A 244 16.77 -5.54 7.45
N GLU A 245 17.12 -6.80 7.71
CA GLU A 245 17.09 -7.88 6.73
C GLU A 245 15.66 -8.21 6.32
N PHE A 246 14.74 -8.25 7.28
CA PHE A 246 13.34 -8.53 7.02
C PHE A 246 12.71 -7.42 6.17
N ALA A 247 12.97 -6.15 6.50
CA ALA A 247 12.50 -5.02 5.69
C ALA A 247 13.02 -5.06 4.24
N ARG A 248 14.28 -5.47 4.03
CA ARG A 248 14.83 -5.65 2.68
C ARG A 248 14.18 -6.82 1.94
N GLU A 249 13.98 -7.97 2.58
CA GLU A 249 13.36 -9.15 1.95
C GLU A 249 11.94 -8.83 1.44
N VAL A 250 11.18 -8.05 2.21
CA VAL A 250 9.82 -7.60 1.80
C VAL A 250 9.83 -6.32 0.95
N GLY A 251 11.01 -5.82 0.57
CA GLY A 251 11.20 -4.62 -0.23
C GLY A 251 10.54 -3.35 0.33
N SER A 252 10.47 -3.26 1.66
CA SER A 252 9.97 -2.09 2.38
C SER A 252 11.11 -1.11 2.64
N ALA A 253 11.01 0.09 2.05
CA ALA A 253 12.02 1.13 2.22
C ALA A 253 11.61 2.22 3.23
N ALA A 254 10.42 2.12 3.82
CA ALA A 254 9.87 3.14 4.71
C ALA A 254 8.93 2.58 5.79
N LEU A 255 8.68 3.41 6.80
CA LEU A 255 7.83 3.09 7.95
C LEU A 255 6.69 4.11 8.13
N PRO A 256 5.54 3.66 8.66
CA PRO A 256 5.20 2.25 8.83
C PRO A 256 4.86 1.58 7.49
N THR A 257 5.07 0.27 7.44
CA THR A 257 4.60 -0.58 6.34
C THR A 257 3.86 -1.77 6.94
N THR A 258 2.63 -1.99 6.51
CA THR A 258 1.79 -3.12 6.95
C THR A 258 1.58 -4.08 5.80
N LEU A 259 1.89 -5.35 6.00
CA LEU A 259 1.79 -6.43 5.03
C LEU A 259 0.68 -7.39 5.44
N PHE A 260 -0.07 -7.89 4.46
CA PHE A 260 -1.20 -8.77 4.69
C PHE A 260 -1.00 -10.09 3.96
N TYR A 261 -0.91 -11.18 4.73
CA TYR A 261 -0.73 -12.53 4.22
C TYR A 261 -1.97 -13.38 4.44
N SER A 262 -2.30 -14.22 3.47
CA SER A 262 -3.33 -15.24 3.59
C SER A 262 -2.85 -16.44 4.40
N SER A 263 -3.78 -17.33 4.78
CA SER A 263 -3.48 -18.52 5.58
C SER A 263 -2.58 -19.54 4.87
N ASP A 264 -2.54 -19.52 3.53
CA ASP A 264 -1.57 -20.29 2.74
C ASP A 264 -0.17 -19.65 2.74
N GLY A 265 0.02 -18.53 3.43
CA GLY A 265 1.31 -17.84 3.55
C GLY A 265 1.68 -17.01 2.32
N ARG A 266 0.69 -16.45 1.61
CA ARG A 266 0.89 -15.63 0.42
C ARG A 266 0.55 -14.16 0.68
N LEU A 267 1.37 -13.25 0.15
CA LEU A 267 1.10 -11.82 0.22
C LEU A 267 -0.16 -11.50 -0.60
N THR A 268 -1.17 -10.97 0.09
CA THR A 268 -2.45 -10.51 -0.47
C THR A 268 -2.45 -9.00 -0.70
N GLY A 269 -1.55 -8.29 -0.04
CA GLY A 269 -1.12 -6.95 -0.41
C GLY A 269 -0.45 -6.23 0.76
N SER A 270 -0.18 -4.94 0.56
CA SER A 270 0.57 -4.10 1.50
C SER A 270 0.02 -2.69 1.56
N HIS A 271 0.31 -2.00 2.66
CA HIS A 271 -0.02 -0.60 2.88
C HIS A 271 1.20 0.13 3.43
N MET A 272 1.54 1.26 2.82
CA MET A 272 2.63 2.12 3.26
C MET A 272 2.06 3.41 3.85
N GLY A 273 2.49 3.74 5.06
CA GLY A 273 1.99 4.88 5.82
C GLY A 273 1.03 4.49 6.93
N GLU A 274 0.65 5.48 7.74
CA GLU A 274 -0.21 5.29 8.92
C GLU A 274 -1.56 4.67 8.53
N MET A 275 -2.03 3.68 9.30
CA MET A 275 -3.36 3.11 9.13
C MET A 275 -4.32 3.57 10.23
N SER A 276 -5.47 4.10 9.82
CA SER A 276 -6.60 4.28 10.73
C SER A 276 -7.32 2.96 10.98
N ARG A 277 -8.13 2.90 12.05
CA ARG A 277 -9.01 1.75 12.29
C ARG A 277 -9.90 1.46 11.08
N ALA A 278 -10.40 2.51 10.42
CA ALA A 278 -11.31 2.37 9.29
C ALA A 278 -10.62 1.73 8.09
N SER A 279 -9.41 2.20 7.78
CA SER A 279 -8.62 1.65 6.68
C SER A 279 -8.20 0.20 6.96
N LEU A 280 -7.81 -0.10 8.20
CA LEU A 280 -7.44 -1.46 8.60
C LEU A 280 -8.63 -2.43 8.51
N THR A 281 -9.78 -2.07 9.08
CA THR A 281 -11.01 -2.88 8.97
C THR A 281 -11.41 -3.08 7.51
N HIS A 282 -11.43 -2.01 6.71
CA HIS A 282 -11.76 -2.11 5.28
C HIS A 282 -10.85 -3.10 4.55
N TYR A 283 -9.55 -3.07 4.84
CA TYR A 283 -8.59 -3.97 4.22
C TYR A 283 -8.89 -5.43 4.61
N LEU A 284 -9.05 -5.71 5.89
CA LEU A 284 -9.31 -7.06 6.40
C LEU A 284 -10.63 -7.65 5.87
N ASP A 285 -11.66 -6.82 5.75
CA ASP A 285 -12.96 -7.23 5.21
C ASP A 285 -12.87 -7.54 3.71
N SER A 286 -12.14 -6.72 2.94
CA SER A 286 -11.94 -6.95 1.51
C SER A 286 -11.26 -8.30 1.22
N GLN A 287 -10.35 -8.73 2.10
CA GLN A 287 -9.65 -10.01 1.99
C GLN A 287 -10.54 -11.20 2.36
N THR A 288 -11.45 -11.01 3.32
CA THR A 288 -12.42 -12.05 3.73
C THR A 288 -13.50 -12.26 2.66
N GLY A 289 -13.94 -11.17 2.01
CA GLY A 289 -14.86 -11.21 0.87
C GLY A 289 -14.25 -11.89 -0.37
N ALA A 290 -12.98 -11.61 -0.69
CA ALA A 290 -12.27 -12.26 -1.79
C ALA A 290 -12.14 -13.78 -1.60
N ARG A 291 -11.94 -14.25 -0.35
CA ARG A 291 -11.92 -15.69 -0.03
C ARG A 291 -13.26 -16.37 -0.28
N SER A 292 -14.37 -15.72 0.06
CA SER A 292 -15.72 -16.28 -0.14
C SER A 292 -16.06 -16.46 -1.63
N ALA A 293 -15.57 -15.55 -2.48
CA ALA A 293 -15.74 -15.65 -3.94
C ALA A 293 -14.90 -16.78 -4.55
N VAL A 294 -13.68 -17.01 -4.07
CA VAL A 294 -12.79 -18.07 -4.56
C VAL A 294 -13.26 -19.46 -4.10
N SER A 295 -13.75 -19.60 -2.86
CA SER A 295 -14.31 -20.87 -2.36
C SER A 295 -15.62 -21.27 -3.04
N GLY A 296 -16.39 -20.30 -3.57
CA GLY A 296 -17.63 -20.58 -4.30
C GLY A 296 -17.42 -21.16 -5.71
N THR A 297 -16.24 -20.94 -6.31
CA THR A 297 -15.95 -21.40 -7.68
C THR A 297 -15.42 -22.84 -7.78
N SER A 298 -15.06 -23.49 -6.66
CA SER A 298 -14.55 -24.87 -6.65
C SER A 298 -15.61 -25.95 -6.39
N SER A 299 -16.88 -25.59 -6.18
CA SER A 299 -17.96 -26.53 -5.82
C SER A 299 -18.81 -27.02 -7.00
N HIS A 300 -18.47 -26.68 -8.25
CA HIS A 300 -19.21 -27.13 -9.45
C HIS A 300 -18.28 -27.79 -10.47
N ARG A 301 -17.64 -28.89 -10.05
CA ARG A 301 -17.17 -29.95 -10.95
C ARG A 301 -17.20 -31.27 -10.17
N ASP A 302 -18.38 -31.86 -10.11
CA ASP A 302 -18.58 -33.30 -9.97
C ASP A 302 -19.74 -33.69 -10.90
#